data_AF-A0A357N591-F1
#
_entry.id   AF-A0A357N591-F1
#
_cell.length_a   1.000
_cell.length_b   1.000
_cell.length_c   1.000
_cell.angle_alpha   90.00
_cell.angle_beta   90.00
_cell.angle_gamma   90.00
#
_symmetry.space_group_name_H-M   'P 1'
#
loop_
_entity.id
_entity.type
_entity.pdbx_description
1 polymer ?
#
loop_
_entity_poly.entity_id
_entity_poly.type
_entity_poly.pdbx_seq_one_letter_code
_entity_poly.pdbx_strand_id
1 'polypeptide(L)'
;MDVVTDAKKAMDGWHRGQTSASYETSNRGPGWISSGKGDHGGVSYGTYQFASAVGGVDEYLAGSRYGAEFRGLTPATQAFNDRWKEIADRDPGAFGRDQHNFIQHQYYDKQLARLKDAGVDLQGRGPAVQDALWSTSVQYRNMTRGVFVNGLKAAYGDGYKLSELSDEQIVRAVQDYKHDNVQRHFESSPTQWNALRERTLNEKADLVGLARYEQVSRHPQDYQGKTYEQAFGEPLHRARGSHAARPAMADGVLVQGERGAEVQALQQKLAQAGYTGKDGKALNPDGDFGGNTEHAVRQFQKAHGLEEDGKAGRDTLAALGAGTQARAPAEIG
;
A
#
# COMPACT_ATOMS: atom_id res chain seq x y z
N MET A 1 18.95 9.77 15.26
CA MET A 1 19.24 10.52 14.02
C MET A 1 18.53 11.86 14.15
N ASP A 2 19.14 12.96 13.72
CA ASP A 2 18.42 14.25 13.72
C ASP A 2 17.48 14.33 12.50
N VAL A 3 16.44 15.15 12.62
CA VAL A 3 15.40 15.28 11.60
C VAL A 3 15.92 15.84 10.27
N VAL A 4 17.02 16.61 10.31
CA VAL A 4 17.66 17.17 9.11
C VAL A 4 18.29 16.08 8.27
N THR A 5 18.98 15.12 8.91
CA THR A 5 19.57 13.95 8.26
C THR A 5 18.49 13.06 7.67
N ASP A 6 17.41 12.82 8.42
CA ASP A 6 16.28 12.01 7.96
C ASP A 6 15.57 12.67 6.77
N ALA A 7 15.36 13.99 6.83
CA ALA A 7 14.75 14.76 5.75
C ALA A 7 15.59 14.70 4.48
N LYS A 8 16.91 14.91 4.59
CA LYS A 8 17.83 14.80 3.46
C LYS A 8 17.74 13.42 2.80
N LYS A 9 17.80 12.35 3.60
CA LYS A 9 17.66 10.98 3.09
C LYS A 9 16.31 10.74 2.40
N ALA A 10 15.22 11.26 2.98
CA ALA A 10 13.89 11.13 2.41
C ALA A 10 13.76 11.88 1.07
N MET A 11 14.31 13.09 0.96
CA MET A 11 14.29 13.89 -0.27
C MET A 11 15.21 13.31 -1.35
N ASP A 12 16.42 12.90 -1.00
CA ASP A 12 17.38 12.30 -1.96
C ASP A 12 16.85 10.99 -2.55
N GLY A 13 16.06 10.23 -1.77
CA GLY A 13 15.42 8.99 -2.20
C GLY A 13 14.04 9.16 -2.83
N TRP A 14 13.52 10.38 -2.92
CA TRP A 14 12.16 10.61 -3.40
C TRP A 14 12.05 10.50 -4.92
N HIS A 15 10.99 9.84 -5.37
CA HIS A 15 10.51 9.90 -6.73
C HIS A 15 8.98 9.93 -6.72
N ARG A 16 8.38 10.54 -7.74
CA ARG A 16 6.94 10.70 -7.84
C ARG A 16 6.23 9.34 -7.76
N GLY A 17 5.15 9.26 -7.00
CA GLY A 17 4.38 8.04 -6.79
C GLY A 17 5.00 7.04 -5.81
N GLN A 18 6.16 7.34 -5.22
CA GLN A 18 6.80 6.47 -4.23
C GLN A 18 5.89 6.19 -3.03
N THR A 19 5.10 7.18 -2.58
CA THR A 19 4.26 7.03 -1.40
C THR A 19 3.14 6.00 -1.61
N SER A 20 2.47 6.00 -2.78
CA SER A 20 1.43 5.01 -3.05
C SER A 20 1.99 3.66 -3.53
N ALA A 21 3.22 3.64 -4.07
CA ALA A 21 3.87 2.42 -4.53
C ALA A 21 4.00 1.36 -3.44
N SER A 22 4.17 1.74 -2.16
CA SER A 22 4.19 0.80 -1.03
C SER A 22 2.85 0.09 -0.81
N TYR A 23 1.73 0.74 -1.18
CA TYR A 23 0.38 0.18 -1.09
C TYR A 23 -0.04 -0.57 -2.35
N GLU A 24 0.61 -0.31 -3.48
CA GLU A 24 0.21 -0.81 -4.80
C GLU A 24 1.07 -1.99 -5.28
N THR A 25 2.36 -1.99 -4.93
CA THR A 25 3.32 -2.87 -5.61
C THR A 25 3.66 -4.14 -4.84
N SER A 26 3.37 -4.26 -3.52
CA SER A 26 3.61 -5.49 -2.71
C SER A 26 4.90 -6.28 -3.07
N ASN A 27 6.02 -5.58 -3.21
CA ASN A 27 7.34 -6.11 -3.61
C ASN A 27 7.43 -6.74 -5.03
N ARG A 28 6.46 -6.46 -5.91
CA ARG A 28 6.45 -6.93 -7.30
C ARG A 28 7.43 -6.13 -8.14
N GLY A 29 8.50 -6.79 -8.57
CA GLY A 29 9.42 -6.26 -9.56
C GLY A 29 8.79 -6.12 -10.95
N PRO A 30 9.45 -5.43 -11.89
CA PRO A 30 8.94 -5.20 -13.23
C PRO A 30 8.71 -6.49 -14.04
N GLY A 31 9.35 -7.59 -13.66
CA GLY A 31 9.15 -8.92 -14.26
C GLY A 31 8.04 -9.77 -13.63
N TRP A 32 7.32 -9.26 -12.62
CA TRP A 32 6.31 -10.04 -11.92
C TRP A 32 5.13 -10.38 -12.84
N ILE A 33 4.64 -11.62 -12.77
CA ILE A 33 3.49 -12.12 -13.54
C ILE A 33 2.56 -12.87 -12.57
N SER A 34 1.27 -12.55 -12.56
CA SER A 34 0.29 -13.27 -11.73
C SER A 34 0.00 -14.67 -12.30
N SER A 35 -0.49 -15.59 -11.45
CA SER A 35 -0.79 -16.97 -11.85
C SER A 35 -2.08 -17.12 -12.65
N GLY A 36 -2.97 -16.11 -12.65
CA GLY A 36 -4.24 -16.12 -13.37
C GLY A 36 -5.28 -17.17 -12.91
N LYS A 37 -5.02 -17.94 -11.84
CA LYS A 37 -5.94 -18.96 -11.32
C LYS A 37 -6.98 -18.33 -10.37
N GLY A 38 -8.23 -18.26 -10.80
CA GLY A 38 -9.38 -17.87 -9.96
C GLY A 38 -9.90 -16.45 -10.16
N ASP A 39 -9.18 -15.61 -10.91
CA ASP A 39 -9.55 -14.22 -11.16
C ASP A 39 -10.20 -14.03 -12.52
N HIS A 40 -11.26 -13.21 -12.58
CA HIS A 40 -11.97 -12.88 -13.83
C HIS A 40 -11.14 -11.99 -14.78
N GLY A 41 -9.95 -11.54 -14.35
CA GLY A 41 -9.07 -10.57 -15.05
C GLY A 41 -7.88 -11.16 -15.81
N GLY A 42 -7.72 -12.49 -15.85
CA GLY A 42 -6.61 -13.15 -16.54
C GLY A 42 -5.24 -12.95 -15.87
N VAL A 43 -4.17 -13.08 -16.65
CA VAL A 43 -2.78 -12.87 -16.18
C VAL A 43 -2.47 -11.36 -16.11
N SER A 44 -1.78 -10.93 -15.06
CA SER A 44 -1.39 -9.53 -14.83
C SER A 44 0.13 -9.37 -14.76
N TYR A 45 0.63 -8.30 -15.38
CA TYR A 45 2.06 -8.12 -15.65
C TYR A 45 2.66 -6.90 -14.96
N GLY A 46 3.90 -7.05 -14.50
CA GLY A 46 4.73 -5.97 -14.01
C GLY A 46 4.36 -5.42 -12.63
N THR A 47 5.09 -4.38 -12.24
CA THR A 47 4.99 -3.70 -10.94
C THR A 47 3.58 -3.15 -10.70
N TYR A 48 2.92 -2.68 -11.77
CA TYR A 48 1.57 -2.10 -11.72
C TYR A 48 0.45 -3.07 -12.08
N GLN A 49 0.76 -4.36 -12.29
CA GLN A 49 -0.23 -5.40 -12.60
C GLN A 49 -1.16 -5.06 -13.76
N PHE A 50 -0.58 -4.78 -14.92
CA PHE A 50 -1.32 -4.59 -16.17
C PHE A 50 -2.06 -5.88 -16.55
N ALA A 51 -3.38 -5.88 -16.37
CA ALA A 51 -4.21 -7.06 -16.61
C ALA A 51 -4.41 -7.33 -18.11
N SER A 52 -4.25 -8.58 -18.52
CA SER A 52 -4.43 -9.01 -19.92
C SER A 52 -5.89 -9.04 -20.35
N ALA A 53 -6.82 -9.54 -19.52
CA ALA A 53 -8.21 -9.74 -19.95
C ALA A 53 -8.97 -8.44 -20.26
N VAL A 54 -8.48 -7.30 -19.75
CA VAL A 54 -9.07 -5.97 -19.96
C VAL A 54 -8.21 -5.09 -20.87
N GLY A 55 -7.20 -5.66 -21.54
CA GLY A 55 -6.34 -4.94 -22.49
C GLY A 55 -5.31 -3.99 -21.86
N GLY A 56 -5.14 -4.00 -20.53
CA GLY A 56 -4.24 -3.07 -19.84
C GLY A 56 -2.77 -3.28 -20.20
N VAL A 57 -2.35 -4.53 -20.45
CA VAL A 57 -0.98 -4.83 -20.90
C VAL A 57 -0.75 -4.40 -22.35
N ASP A 58 -1.77 -4.50 -23.21
CA ASP A 58 -1.68 -4.05 -24.60
C ASP A 58 -1.59 -2.52 -24.66
N GLU A 59 -2.37 -1.81 -23.83
CA GLU A 59 -2.28 -0.35 -23.71
C GLU A 59 -0.89 0.10 -23.24
N TYR A 60 -0.33 -0.59 -22.25
CA TYR A 60 1.04 -0.35 -21.81
C TYR A 60 2.05 -0.54 -22.95
N LEU A 61 1.99 -1.67 -23.64
CA LEU A 61 2.94 -2.00 -24.71
C LEU A 61 2.83 -1.05 -25.90
N ALA A 62 1.64 -0.50 -26.19
CA ALA A 62 1.46 0.50 -27.25
C ALA A 62 2.26 1.79 -27.01
N GLY A 63 2.44 2.19 -25.74
CA GLY A 63 3.24 3.36 -25.35
C GLY A 63 4.67 3.03 -24.87
N SER A 64 5.00 1.74 -24.73
CA SER A 64 6.28 1.30 -24.18
C SER A 64 7.38 1.26 -25.23
N ARG A 65 8.61 1.61 -24.83
CA ARG A 65 9.80 1.41 -25.68
C ARG A 65 10.06 -0.07 -26.03
N TYR A 66 9.50 -0.98 -25.24
CA TYR A 66 9.62 -2.43 -25.42
C TYR A 66 8.50 -3.03 -26.28
N GLY A 67 7.48 -2.25 -26.66
CA GLY A 67 6.30 -2.74 -27.36
C GLY A 67 6.61 -3.52 -28.65
N ALA A 68 7.65 -3.12 -29.38
CA ALA A 68 8.07 -3.80 -30.60
C ALA A 68 8.54 -5.25 -30.37
N GLU A 69 9.08 -5.57 -29.19
CA GLU A 69 9.56 -6.92 -28.83
C GLU A 69 8.42 -7.91 -28.57
N PHE A 70 7.18 -7.42 -28.42
CA PHE A 70 5.99 -8.25 -28.20
C PHE A 70 5.13 -8.43 -29.46
N ARG A 71 5.55 -7.92 -30.62
CA ARG A 71 4.77 -8.06 -31.86
C ARG A 71 4.57 -9.53 -32.22
N GLY A 72 3.32 -9.92 -32.44
CA GLY A 72 2.94 -11.29 -32.76
C GLY A 72 2.88 -12.24 -31.56
N LEU A 73 3.15 -11.75 -30.34
CA LEU A 73 2.94 -12.50 -29.10
C LEU A 73 1.58 -12.16 -28.50
N THR A 74 0.89 -13.17 -27.99
CA THR A 74 -0.42 -13.00 -27.34
C THR A 74 -0.25 -12.94 -25.82
N PRO A 75 -0.81 -11.94 -25.12
CA PRO A 75 -0.83 -11.92 -23.66
C PRO A 75 -1.39 -13.21 -23.05
N ALA A 76 -0.98 -13.51 -21.82
CA ALA A 76 -1.31 -14.74 -21.09
C ALA A 76 -0.82 -16.06 -21.73
N THR A 77 0.08 -16.01 -22.71
CA THR A 77 0.75 -17.20 -23.28
C THR A 77 2.16 -17.38 -22.71
N GLN A 78 2.67 -18.62 -22.79
CA GLN A 78 4.04 -18.93 -22.36
C GLN A 78 5.08 -18.07 -23.09
N ALA A 79 4.98 -17.94 -24.42
CA ALA A 79 5.92 -17.15 -25.22
C ALA A 79 5.93 -15.67 -24.81
N PHE A 80 4.76 -15.09 -24.52
CA PHE A 80 4.66 -13.71 -24.02
C PHE A 80 5.27 -13.58 -22.62
N ASN A 81 4.98 -14.52 -21.72
CA ASN A 81 5.51 -14.53 -20.36
C ASN A 81 7.04 -14.64 -20.34
N ASP A 82 7.60 -15.48 -21.20
CA ASP A 82 9.05 -15.66 -21.32
C ASP A 82 9.72 -14.39 -21.85
N ARG A 83 9.13 -13.75 -22.88
CA ARG A 83 9.62 -12.44 -23.37
C ARG A 83 9.57 -11.36 -22.29
N TRP A 84 8.48 -11.30 -21.51
CA TRP A 84 8.35 -10.34 -20.42
C TRP A 84 9.43 -10.52 -19.35
N LYS A 85 9.70 -11.76 -18.94
CA LYS A 85 10.76 -12.09 -17.98
C LYS A 85 12.15 -11.80 -18.56
N GLU A 86 12.41 -12.15 -19.82
CA GLU A 86 13.67 -11.87 -20.51
C GLU A 86 14.01 -10.37 -20.46
N ILE A 87 13.04 -9.49 -20.72
CA ILE A 87 13.23 -8.04 -20.66
C ILE A 87 13.51 -7.58 -19.23
N ALA A 88 12.76 -8.13 -18.25
CA ALA A 88 12.95 -7.79 -16.84
C ALA A 88 14.30 -8.24 -16.29
N ASP A 89 14.84 -9.38 -16.76
CA ASP A 89 16.16 -9.86 -16.38
C ASP A 89 17.27 -9.04 -17.09
N ARG A 90 17.03 -8.64 -18.34
CA ARG A 90 17.99 -7.88 -19.17
C ARG A 90 18.17 -6.43 -18.71
N ASP A 91 17.10 -5.75 -18.35
CA ASP A 91 17.13 -4.33 -17.95
C ASP A 91 16.05 -4.01 -16.90
N PRO A 92 16.16 -4.55 -15.68
CA PRO A 92 15.13 -4.40 -14.65
C PRO A 92 14.90 -2.93 -14.29
N GLY A 93 15.98 -2.14 -14.19
CA GLY A 93 15.88 -0.74 -13.79
C GLY A 93 15.13 0.10 -14.82
N ALA A 94 15.44 -0.03 -16.11
CA ALA A 94 14.76 0.76 -17.11
C ALA A 94 13.38 0.18 -17.50
N PHE A 95 13.16 -1.13 -17.37
CA PHE A 95 11.83 -1.70 -17.56
C PHE A 95 10.87 -1.24 -16.47
N GLY A 96 11.32 -1.19 -15.21
CA GLY A 96 10.56 -0.58 -14.12
C GLY A 96 10.26 0.90 -14.35
N ARG A 97 11.24 1.68 -14.81
CA ARG A 97 11.02 3.10 -15.16
C ARG A 97 10.04 3.28 -16.31
N ASP A 98 10.08 2.43 -17.33
CA ASP A 98 9.16 2.50 -18.47
C ASP A 98 7.72 2.20 -18.04
N GLN A 99 7.50 1.15 -17.22
CA GLN A 99 6.20 0.86 -16.61
C GLN A 99 5.68 2.03 -15.75
N HIS A 100 6.57 2.62 -14.94
CA HIS A 100 6.26 3.78 -14.12
C HIS A 100 5.87 5.01 -14.95
N ASN A 101 6.65 5.34 -15.99
CA ASN A 101 6.39 6.46 -16.87
C ASN A 101 5.05 6.32 -17.61
N PHE A 102 4.68 5.10 -18.01
CA PHE A 102 3.37 4.86 -18.60
C PHE A 102 2.23 5.23 -17.63
N ILE A 103 2.31 4.80 -16.37
CA ILE A 103 1.32 5.18 -15.35
C ILE A 103 1.29 6.69 -15.14
N GLN A 104 2.46 7.34 -15.13
CA GLN A 104 2.55 8.79 -15.03
C GLN A 104 1.77 9.50 -16.15
N HIS A 105 2.02 9.13 -17.40
CA HIS A 105 1.39 9.78 -18.55
C HIS A 105 -0.11 9.47 -18.65
N GLN A 106 -0.52 8.23 -18.31
CA GLN A 106 -1.92 7.84 -18.44
C GLN A 106 -2.81 8.40 -17.34
N TYR A 107 -2.30 8.48 -16.11
CA TYR A 107 -3.09 8.86 -14.94
C TYR A 107 -2.68 10.22 -14.42
N TYR A 108 -1.43 10.37 -13.98
CA TYR A 108 -0.98 11.56 -13.26
C TYR A 108 -1.03 12.83 -14.13
N ASP A 109 -0.42 12.84 -15.31
CA ASP A 109 -0.29 14.05 -16.15
C ASP A 109 -1.67 14.56 -16.62
N LYS A 110 -2.58 13.64 -16.97
CA LYS A 110 -3.95 13.99 -17.36
C LYS A 110 -4.73 14.60 -16.20
N GLN A 111 -4.59 14.08 -14.99
CA GLN A 111 -5.28 14.66 -13.82
C GLN A 111 -4.67 16.00 -13.41
N LEU A 112 -3.35 16.16 -13.53
CA LEU A 112 -2.68 17.44 -13.28
C LEU A 112 -3.21 18.54 -14.21
N ALA A 113 -3.33 18.26 -15.51
CA ALA A 113 -3.91 19.19 -16.47
C ALA A 113 -5.38 19.52 -16.15
N ARG A 114 -6.21 18.50 -15.86
CA ARG A 114 -7.62 18.69 -15.49
C ARG A 114 -7.83 19.49 -14.21
N LEU A 115 -6.91 19.36 -13.24
CA LEU A 115 -6.93 20.15 -12.01
C LEU A 115 -6.57 21.60 -12.28
N LYS A 116 -5.55 21.84 -13.11
CA LYS A 116 -5.17 23.18 -13.57
C LYS A 116 -6.33 23.89 -14.26
N ASP A 117 -7.01 23.20 -15.18
CA ASP A 117 -8.21 23.71 -15.87
C ASP A 117 -9.36 24.03 -14.90
N ALA A 118 -9.40 23.36 -13.73
CA ALA A 118 -10.36 23.61 -12.66
C ALA A 118 -9.91 24.67 -11.65
N GLY A 119 -8.82 25.40 -11.91
CA GLY A 119 -8.28 26.44 -11.03
C GLY A 119 -7.39 25.91 -9.89
N VAL A 120 -7.04 24.62 -9.91
CA VAL A 120 -6.17 23.98 -8.91
C VAL A 120 -4.83 23.64 -9.57
N ASP A 121 -3.97 24.64 -9.75
CA ASP A 121 -2.64 24.43 -10.33
C ASP A 121 -1.65 23.88 -9.29
N LEU A 122 -1.30 22.59 -9.45
CA LEU A 122 -0.36 21.87 -8.58
C LEU A 122 1.03 21.70 -9.19
N GLN A 123 1.30 22.27 -10.37
CA GLN A 123 2.57 22.03 -11.10
C GLN A 123 3.81 22.42 -10.28
N GLY A 124 3.72 23.51 -9.50
CA GLY A 124 4.81 24.00 -8.65
C GLY A 124 4.85 23.45 -7.23
N ARG A 125 4.00 22.45 -6.90
CA ARG A 125 3.90 21.90 -5.54
C ARG A 125 4.92 20.82 -5.27
N GLY A 126 5.30 20.66 -4.01
CA GLY A 126 6.33 19.77 -3.53
C GLY A 126 5.93 18.29 -3.49
N PRO A 127 6.90 17.39 -3.19
CA PRO A 127 6.78 15.94 -3.27
C PRO A 127 5.50 15.34 -2.70
N ALA A 128 5.03 15.84 -1.55
CA ALA A 128 3.84 15.32 -0.89
C ALA A 128 2.56 15.57 -1.70
N VAL A 129 2.39 16.75 -2.28
CA VAL A 129 1.23 17.05 -3.14
C VAL A 129 1.32 16.27 -4.45
N GLN A 130 2.53 16.14 -5.00
CA GLN A 130 2.80 15.35 -6.21
C GLN A 130 2.41 13.88 -6.01
N ASP A 131 2.78 13.28 -4.87
CA ASP A 131 2.44 11.90 -4.54
C ASP A 131 0.96 11.73 -4.16
N ALA A 132 0.36 12.70 -3.49
CA ALA A 132 -1.08 12.70 -3.24
C ALA A 132 -1.88 12.69 -4.56
N LEU A 133 -1.45 13.50 -5.54
CA LEU A 133 -2.06 13.53 -6.86
C LEU A 133 -1.84 12.21 -7.59
N TRP A 134 -0.63 11.66 -7.56
CA TRP A 134 -0.34 10.35 -8.14
C TRP A 134 -1.27 9.28 -7.58
N SER A 135 -1.26 9.09 -6.26
CA SER A 135 -2.11 8.12 -5.57
C SER A 135 -3.57 8.25 -5.97
N THR A 136 -4.08 9.48 -5.88
CA THR A 136 -5.48 9.76 -6.14
C THR A 136 -5.80 9.55 -7.63
N SER A 137 -4.87 9.83 -8.55
CA SER A 137 -5.06 9.60 -9.98
C SER A 137 -5.19 8.12 -10.32
N VAL A 138 -4.40 7.26 -9.67
CA VAL A 138 -4.44 5.80 -9.87
C VAL A 138 -5.68 5.20 -9.21
N GLN A 139 -5.98 5.61 -7.98
CA GLN A 139 -7.08 5.05 -7.19
C GLN A 139 -8.47 5.53 -7.63
N TYR A 140 -8.63 6.83 -7.93
CA TYR A 140 -9.93 7.47 -8.19
C TYR A 140 -10.16 7.82 -9.66
N ARG A 141 -9.13 7.76 -10.52
CA ARG A 141 -9.23 7.96 -11.98
C ARG A 141 -9.96 9.26 -12.33
N ASN A 142 -11.17 9.18 -12.91
CA ASN A 142 -11.93 10.36 -13.32
C ASN A 142 -12.48 11.17 -12.14
N MET A 143 -12.55 10.59 -10.93
CA MET A 143 -13.01 11.27 -9.72
C MET A 143 -11.93 12.11 -9.05
N THR A 144 -10.65 11.97 -9.45
CA THR A 144 -9.51 12.68 -8.86
C THR A 144 -9.71 14.18 -8.80
N ARG A 145 -10.22 14.80 -9.87
CA ARG A 145 -10.55 16.23 -9.88
C ARG A 145 -11.51 16.60 -8.74
N GLY A 146 -12.58 15.81 -8.58
CA GLY A 146 -13.58 16.03 -7.54
C GLY A 146 -13.01 15.86 -6.13
N VAL A 147 -12.15 14.85 -5.93
CA VAL A 147 -11.50 14.61 -4.64
C VAL A 147 -10.66 15.82 -4.19
N PHE A 148 -9.85 16.38 -5.08
CA PHE A 148 -9.04 17.56 -4.77
C PHE A 148 -9.89 18.82 -4.57
N VAL A 149 -10.75 19.14 -5.54
CA VAL A 149 -11.55 20.38 -5.49
C VAL A 149 -12.48 20.37 -4.29
N ASN A 150 -13.21 19.27 -4.07
CA ASN A 150 -14.15 19.19 -2.97
C ASN A 150 -13.44 19.04 -1.61
N GLY A 151 -12.30 18.36 -1.55
CA GLY A 151 -11.52 18.27 -0.32
C GLY A 151 -10.99 19.63 0.14
N LEU A 152 -10.43 20.42 -0.79
CA LEU A 152 -9.99 21.78 -0.49
C LEU A 152 -11.14 22.68 -0.08
N LYS A 153 -12.29 22.60 -0.77
CA LYS A 153 -13.51 23.35 -0.40
C LYS A 153 -14.08 22.93 0.95
N ALA A 154 -14.08 21.64 1.27
CA ALA A 154 -14.57 21.14 2.55
C ALA A 154 -13.69 21.61 3.71
N ALA A 155 -12.37 21.67 3.51
CA ALA A 155 -11.42 22.10 4.54
C ALA A 155 -11.32 23.63 4.70
N TYR A 156 -11.39 24.39 3.60
CA TYR A 156 -11.04 25.81 3.58
C TYR A 156 -12.13 26.73 3.00
N GLY A 157 -13.30 26.19 2.65
CA GLY A 157 -14.41 26.93 2.05
C GLY A 157 -14.21 27.22 0.55
N ASP A 158 -15.24 27.73 -0.11
CA ASP A 158 -15.22 27.98 -1.57
C ASP A 158 -14.24 29.08 -2.01
N GLY A 159 -13.89 30.00 -1.11
CA GLY A 159 -13.00 31.14 -1.38
C GLY A 159 -11.53 30.88 -1.09
N TYR A 160 -11.11 29.63 -0.87
CA TYR A 160 -9.72 29.31 -0.55
C TYR A 160 -8.78 29.80 -1.65
N LYS A 161 -7.59 30.25 -1.25
CA LYS A 161 -6.51 30.58 -2.17
C LYS A 161 -5.45 29.52 -2.06
N LEU A 162 -5.28 28.75 -3.13
CA LEU A 162 -4.30 27.67 -3.16
C LEU A 162 -2.90 28.16 -2.77
N SER A 163 -2.50 29.36 -3.22
CA SER A 163 -1.20 29.99 -2.89
C SER A 163 -0.96 30.24 -1.41
N GLU A 164 -2.00 30.31 -0.58
CA GLU A 164 -1.90 30.52 0.87
C GLU A 164 -1.83 29.20 1.64
N LEU A 165 -2.05 28.05 0.97
CA LEU A 165 -2.02 26.74 1.58
C LEU A 165 -0.62 26.10 1.46
N SER A 166 -0.16 25.52 2.57
CA SER A 166 1.02 24.66 2.59
C SER A 166 0.73 23.30 1.94
N ASP A 167 1.79 22.59 1.57
CA ASP A 167 1.65 21.27 0.97
C ASP A 167 1.08 20.24 1.97
N GLU A 168 1.42 20.36 3.26
CA GLU A 168 0.79 19.58 4.33
C GLU A 168 -0.72 19.84 4.42
N GLN A 169 -1.14 21.10 4.35
CA GLN A 169 -2.56 21.48 4.37
C GLN A 169 -3.33 20.90 3.19
N ILE A 170 -2.77 21.00 1.97
CA ILE A 170 -3.38 20.42 0.76
C ILE A 170 -3.53 18.90 0.91
N VAL A 171 -2.46 18.22 1.31
CA VAL A 171 -2.46 16.76 1.52
C VAL A 171 -3.51 16.34 2.55
N ARG A 172 -3.58 17.02 3.70
CA ARG A 172 -4.55 16.69 4.74
C ARG A 172 -5.98 16.83 4.23
N ALA A 173 -6.30 17.95 3.57
CA ALA A 173 -7.63 18.19 3.01
C ALA A 173 -8.05 17.12 1.98
N VAL A 174 -7.14 16.73 1.11
CA VAL A 174 -7.37 15.68 0.10
C VAL A 174 -7.60 14.31 0.76
N GLN A 175 -6.74 13.92 1.70
CA GLN A 175 -6.82 12.61 2.33
C GLN A 175 -8.00 12.49 3.30
N ASP A 176 -8.36 13.56 4.01
CA ASP A 176 -9.55 13.60 4.85
C ASP A 176 -10.81 13.47 4.01
N TYR A 177 -10.89 14.17 2.88
CA TYR A 177 -11.99 14.01 1.95
C TYR A 177 -12.09 12.58 1.40
N LYS A 178 -10.97 11.94 1.04
CA LYS A 178 -10.95 10.53 0.62
C LYS A 178 -11.53 9.63 1.71
N HIS A 179 -11.06 9.79 2.96
CA HIS A 179 -11.45 8.97 4.10
C HIS A 179 -12.96 9.07 4.40
N ASP A 180 -13.46 10.30 4.46
CA ASP A 180 -14.84 10.58 4.85
C ASP A 180 -15.84 10.18 3.76
N ASN A 181 -15.39 10.15 2.50
CA ASN A 181 -16.23 9.82 1.34
C ASN A 181 -16.02 8.40 0.81
N VAL A 182 -15.31 7.51 1.53
CA VAL A 182 -15.10 6.11 1.08
C VAL A 182 -16.43 5.43 0.73
N GLN A 183 -17.45 5.56 1.59
CA GLN A 183 -18.76 4.95 1.35
C GLN A 183 -19.43 5.46 0.09
N ARG A 184 -19.38 6.77 -0.13
CA ARG A 184 -19.96 7.43 -1.30
C ARG A 184 -19.22 7.05 -2.59
N HIS A 185 -17.89 7.01 -2.54
CA HIS A 185 -17.08 6.77 -3.73
C HIS A 185 -16.94 5.29 -4.10
N PHE A 186 -17.15 4.38 -3.14
CA PHE A 186 -17.05 2.94 -3.32
C PHE A 186 -18.31 2.23 -2.85
N GLU A 187 -19.49 2.78 -3.17
CA GLU A 187 -20.79 2.24 -2.77
C GLU A 187 -21.01 0.80 -3.23
N SER A 188 -20.42 0.42 -4.38
CA SER A 188 -20.47 -0.92 -4.96
C SER A 188 -19.52 -1.92 -4.29
N SER A 189 -18.73 -1.51 -3.30
CA SER A 189 -17.72 -2.36 -2.66
C SER A 189 -17.67 -2.19 -1.13
N PRO A 190 -18.79 -2.45 -0.43
CA PRO A 190 -18.91 -2.18 1.01
C PRO A 190 -17.94 -2.98 1.87
N THR A 191 -17.58 -4.19 1.45
CA THR A 191 -16.60 -5.04 2.15
C THR A 191 -15.19 -4.45 2.14
N GLN A 192 -14.89 -3.52 1.23
CA GLN A 192 -13.57 -2.88 1.12
C GLN A 192 -13.46 -1.58 1.93
N TRP A 193 -14.55 -1.04 2.48
CA TRP A 193 -14.55 0.30 3.08
C TRP A 193 -13.54 0.47 4.21
N ASN A 194 -13.41 -0.53 5.09
CA ASN A 194 -12.46 -0.44 6.22
C ASN A 194 -11.01 -0.42 5.72
N ALA A 195 -10.66 -1.29 4.78
CA ALA A 195 -9.32 -1.32 4.19
C ALA A 195 -8.99 -0.03 3.43
N LEU A 196 -9.97 0.56 2.72
CA LEU A 196 -9.80 1.83 2.01
C LEU A 196 -9.60 3.01 2.96
N ARG A 197 -10.34 3.06 4.08
CA ARG A 197 -10.14 4.07 5.12
C ARG A 197 -8.78 3.94 5.78
N GLU A 198 -8.39 2.72 6.15
CA GLU A 198 -7.08 2.47 6.76
C GLU A 198 -5.93 2.83 5.80
N ARG A 199 -6.01 2.43 4.52
CA ARG A 199 -5.07 2.87 3.49
C ARG A 199 -4.96 4.39 3.45
N THR A 200 -6.10 5.09 3.46
CA THR A 200 -6.13 6.55 3.38
C THR A 200 -5.46 7.22 4.58
N LEU A 201 -5.67 6.70 5.80
CA LEU A 201 -5.02 7.21 7.01
C LEU A 201 -3.50 6.97 7.00
N ASN A 202 -3.07 5.78 6.61
CA ASN A 202 -1.64 5.46 6.52
C ASN A 202 -0.94 6.31 5.45
N GLU A 203 -1.55 6.44 4.28
CA GLU A 203 -1.03 7.30 3.22
C GLU A 203 -1.01 8.78 3.62
N LYS A 204 -2.03 9.25 4.36
CA LYS A 204 -2.05 10.62 4.91
C LYS A 204 -0.83 10.86 5.80
N ALA A 205 -0.54 9.94 6.70
CA ALA A 205 0.63 10.02 7.58
C ALA A 205 1.95 10.08 6.78
N ASP A 206 2.12 9.20 5.80
CA ASP A 206 3.32 9.18 4.95
C ASP A 206 3.51 10.48 4.17
N LEU A 207 2.42 11.02 3.59
CA LEU A 207 2.45 12.26 2.81
C LEU A 207 2.69 13.49 3.70
N VAL A 208 2.10 13.53 4.90
CA VAL A 208 2.38 14.58 5.90
C VAL A 208 3.85 14.55 6.31
N GLY A 209 4.39 13.37 6.60
CA GLY A 209 5.81 13.21 6.89
C GLY A 209 6.70 13.69 5.74
N LEU A 210 6.32 13.37 4.50
CA LEU A 210 7.03 13.83 3.30
C LEU A 210 6.98 15.36 3.14
N ALA A 211 5.83 15.99 3.38
CA ALA A 211 5.69 17.45 3.34
C ALA A 211 6.57 18.15 4.39
N ARG A 212 6.65 17.56 5.59
CA ARG A 212 7.47 18.07 6.69
C ARG A 212 8.97 17.87 6.46
N TYR A 213 9.36 16.75 5.87
CA TYR A 213 10.75 16.55 5.46
C TYR A 213 11.15 17.55 4.39
N GLU A 214 10.28 17.86 3.42
CA GLU A 214 10.55 18.95 2.48
C GLU A 214 10.70 20.30 3.20
N GLN A 215 9.82 20.61 4.17
CA GLN A 215 9.92 21.83 4.98
C GLN A 215 11.28 21.93 5.68
N VAL A 216 11.74 20.84 6.30
CA VAL A 216 13.05 20.72 6.97
C VAL A 216 14.18 20.90 5.96
N SER A 217 14.12 20.24 4.80
CA SER A 217 15.14 20.35 3.76
C SER A 217 15.27 21.76 3.17
N ARG A 218 14.18 22.55 3.16
CA ARG A 218 14.21 23.96 2.75
C ARG A 218 14.77 24.90 3.82
N HIS A 219 14.67 24.53 5.11
CA HIS A 219 15.06 25.40 6.23
C HIS A 219 15.86 24.65 7.32
N PRO A 220 16.95 23.93 6.97
CA PRO A 220 17.57 22.95 7.87
C PRO A 220 18.07 23.56 9.19
N GLN A 221 18.54 24.81 9.15
CA GLN A 221 18.95 25.59 10.33
C GLN A 221 17.88 25.67 11.44
N ASP A 222 16.59 25.72 11.10
CA ASP A 222 15.51 25.81 12.09
C ASP A 222 15.26 24.48 12.84
N TYR A 223 15.83 23.40 12.32
CA TYR A 223 15.60 22.02 12.76
C TYR A 223 16.86 21.28 13.21
N GLN A 224 18.02 21.93 13.12
CA GLN A 224 19.31 21.31 13.43
C GLN A 224 19.32 20.75 14.86
N GLY A 225 19.72 19.48 14.99
CA GLY A 225 19.82 18.80 16.28
C GLY A 225 18.48 18.39 16.91
N LYS A 226 17.33 18.69 16.30
CA LYS A 226 16.02 18.24 16.78
C LYS A 226 15.72 16.83 16.28
N THR A 227 15.03 16.03 17.10
CA THR A 227 14.29 14.86 16.62
C THR A 227 13.03 15.30 15.87
N TYR A 228 12.40 14.40 15.12
CA TYR A 228 11.14 14.71 14.44
C TYR A 228 10.05 15.17 15.42
N GLU A 229 9.91 14.46 16.55
CA GLU A 229 8.93 14.83 17.59
C GLU A 229 9.22 16.21 18.19
N GLN A 230 10.49 16.54 18.44
CA GLN A 230 10.87 17.88 18.90
C GLN A 230 10.62 18.97 17.84
N ALA A 231 10.70 18.63 16.56
CA ALA A 231 10.46 19.55 15.46
C ALA A 231 8.97 19.83 15.22
N PHE A 232 8.11 18.83 15.40
CA PHE A 232 6.71 18.89 14.96
C PHE A 232 5.67 18.66 16.06
N GLY A 233 6.09 18.36 17.28
CA GLY A 233 5.19 18.12 18.42
C GLY A 233 4.39 16.82 18.33
N GLU A 234 4.66 15.99 17.33
CA GLU A 234 4.08 14.65 17.18
C GLU A 234 5.14 13.68 16.63
N PRO A 235 5.09 12.40 17.02
CA PRO A 235 6.01 11.41 16.48
C PRO A 235 5.79 11.24 14.97
N LEU A 236 6.85 10.90 14.24
CA LEU A 236 6.72 10.54 12.83
C LEU A 236 5.87 9.26 12.75
N HIS A 237 4.67 9.38 12.19
CA HIS A 237 3.91 8.19 11.82
C HIS A 237 4.66 7.48 10.68
N ARG A 238 5.20 6.30 11.03
CA ARG A 238 6.07 5.44 10.21
C ARG A 238 7.27 6.15 9.60
N ALA A 239 8.41 6.01 10.28
CA ALA A 239 9.71 6.12 9.62
C ALA A 239 9.76 5.13 8.45
N ARG A 240 9.87 5.66 7.21
CA ARG A 240 10.37 4.89 6.07
C ARG A 240 11.73 4.31 6.46
N GLY A 241 11.76 3.03 6.79
CA GLY A 241 13.01 2.30 7.02
C GLY A 241 13.10 1.43 8.27
N SER A 242 12.08 1.36 9.14
CA SER A 242 12.04 0.35 10.20
C SER A 242 10.68 -0.33 10.23
N HIS A 243 10.62 -1.60 9.85
CA HIS A 243 9.52 -2.49 10.25
C HIS A 243 9.65 -2.79 11.75
N ALA A 244 9.51 -1.77 12.60
CA ALA A 244 9.02 -1.98 13.94
C ALA A 244 7.50 -2.19 13.79
N ALA A 245 7.07 -3.42 14.02
CA ALA A 245 5.68 -3.79 13.88
C ALA A 245 4.79 -2.99 14.82
N ARG A 246 3.53 -2.79 14.41
CA ARG A 246 2.46 -2.38 15.33
C ARG A 246 2.50 -3.36 16.51
N PRO A 247 2.37 -2.91 17.77
CA PRO A 247 2.16 -3.82 18.87
C PRO A 247 0.94 -4.68 18.53
N ALA A 248 1.14 -5.98 18.55
CA ALA A 248 0.13 -6.93 18.14
C ALA A 248 -1.06 -6.83 19.11
N MET A 249 -2.30 -6.98 18.60
CA MET A 249 -3.57 -6.78 19.33
C MET A 249 -3.98 -5.32 19.62
N ALA A 250 -3.39 -4.30 18.99
CA ALA A 250 -3.73 -2.89 19.25
C ALA A 250 -5.23 -2.53 19.02
N ASP A 251 -5.93 -3.29 18.18
CA ASP A 251 -7.37 -3.17 17.90
C ASP A 251 -8.16 -4.45 18.25
N GLY A 252 -7.53 -5.40 18.94
CA GLY A 252 -8.13 -6.69 19.33
C GLY A 252 -8.16 -7.75 18.22
N VAL A 253 -7.50 -7.52 17.08
CA VAL A 253 -7.36 -8.48 15.99
C VAL A 253 -5.88 -8.64 15.64
N LEU A 254 -5.46 -9.86 15.29
CA LEU A 254 -4.14 -10.12 14.71
C LEU A 254 -4.27 -10.36 13.20
N VAL A 255 -3.49 -9.63 12.41
CA VAL A 255 -3.54 -9.72 10.94
C VAL A 255 -2.15 -9.84 10.31
N GLN A 256 -2.12 -10.27 9.05
CA GLN A 256 -0.88 -10.39 8.29
C GLN A 256 -0.10 -9.07 8.25
N GLY A 257 1.21 -9.14 8.51
CA GLY A 257 2.11 -8.00 8.57
C GLY A 257 2.30 -7.42 9.98
N GLU A 258 1.52 -7.87 10.97
CA GLU A 258 1.76 -7.56 12.37
C GLU A 258 2.87 -8.44 12.96
N ARG A 259 3.56 -7.94 13.98
CA ARG A 259 4.60 -8.67 14.69
C ARG A 259 4.58 -8.34 16.17
N GLY A 260 5.01 -9.27 17.01
CA GLY A 260 5.08 -9.07 18.45
C GLY A 260 4.79 -10.32 19.25
N ALA A 261 4.79 -10.18 20.57
CA ALA A 261 4.60 -11.30 21.50
C ALA A 261 3.22 -11.97 21.32
N GLU A 262 2.21 -11.20 20.94
CA GLU A 262 0.84 -11.67 20.72
C GLU A 262 0.73 -12.49 19.43
N VAL A 263 1.46 -12.10 18.37
CA VAL A 263 1.62 -12.93 17.15
C VAL A 263 2.38 -14.21 17.47
N GLN A 264 3.43 -14.11 18.27
CA GLN A 264 4.20 -15.28 18.67
C GLN A 264 3.33 -16.27 19.48
N ALA A 265 2.51 -15.77 20.41
CA ALA A 265 1.56 -16.58 21.17
C ALA A 265 0.49 -17.21 20.27
N LEU A 266 -0.02 -16.49 19.26
CA LEU A 266 -0.92 -17.04 18.25
C LEU A 266 -0.26 -18.20 17.48
N GLN A 267 0.95 -17.99 16.97
CA GLN A 267 1.71 -19.00 16.23
C GLN A 267 1.98 -20.25 17.09
N GLN A 268 2.34 -20.08 18.37
CA GLN A 268 2.51 -21.18 19.31
C GLN A 268 1.23 -22.00 19.48
N LYS A 269 0.09 -21.35 19.67
CA LYS A 269 -1.21 -22.03 19.82
C LYS A 269 -1.62 -22.78 18.56
N LEU A 270 -1.44 -22.17 17.39
CA LEU A 270 -1.71 -22.81 16.10
C LEU A 270 -0.82 -24.03 15.86
N ALA A 271 0.48 -23.92 16.16
CA ALA A 271 1.42 -25.04 16.08
C ALA A 271 1.05 -26.18 17.03
N GLN A 272 0.70 -25.87 18.29
CA GLN A 272 0.27 -26.85 19.28
C GLN A 272 -1.02 -27.57 18.88
N ALA A 273 -1.94 -26.85 18.23
CA ALA A 273 -3.17 -27.41 17.69
C ALA A 273 -2.96 -28.20 16.37
N GLY A 274 -1.72 -28.27 15.87
CA GLY A 274 -1.34 -29.08 14.70
C GLY A 274 -1.49 -28.40 13.34
N TYR A 275 -1.77 -27.09 13.32
CA TYR A 275 -1.87 -26.33 12.07
C TYR A 275 -0.49 -25.98 11.51
N THR A 276 -0.40 -26.00 10.18
CA THR A 276 0.87 -25.90 9.46
C THR A 276 0.91 -24.69 8.53
N GLY A 277 2.13 -24.27 8.16
CA GLY A 277 2.36 -23.25 7.15
C GLY A 277 2.00 -23.71 5.73
N LYS A 278 2.09 -22.81 4.76
CA LYS A 278 1.81 -23.11 3.34
C LYS A 278 2.74 -24.18 2.76
N ASP A 279 3.89 -24.39 3.40
CA ASP A 279 4.90 -25.39 3.08
C ASP A 279 4.65 -26.76 3.74
N GLY A 280 3.55 -26.92 4.49
CA GLY A 280 3.20 -28.15 5.20
C GLY A 280 4.04 -28.41 6.46
N LYS A 281 4.87 -27.45 6.89
CA LYS A 281 5.69 -27.56 8.09
C LYS A 281 4.98 -26.93 9.29
N ALA A 282 5.35 -27.39 10.49
CA ALA A 282 4.90 -26.74 11.73
C ALA A 282 5.33 -25.27 11.72
N LEU A 283 4.47 -24.38 12.25
CA LEU A 283 4.81 -22.96 12.35
C LEU A 283 6.02 -22.76 13.26
N ASN A 284 6.93 -21.89 12.81
CA ASN A 284 7.96 -21.32 13.67
C ASN A 284 7.38 -20.08 14.38
N PRO A 285 7.31 -20.04 15.73
CA PRO A 285 6.80 -18.88 16.45
C PRO A 285 7.86 -17.77 16.52
N ASP A 286 8.11 -17.12 15.39
CA ASP A 286 9.06 -16.02 15.22
C ASP A 286 8.46 -14.65 15.55
N GLY A 287 7.17 -14.61 15.85
CA GLY A 287 6.44 -13.39 16.13
C GLY A 287 6.13 -12.55 14.90
N ASP A 288 6.32 -13.04 13.68
CA ASP A 288 5.94 -12.37 12.42
C ASP A 288 4.68 -12.99 11.81
N PHE A 289 3.61 -12.21 11.67
CA PHE A 289 2.36 -12.68 11.06
C PHE A 289 2.53 -12.68 9.55
N GLY A 290 3.31 -13.64 9.05
CA GLY A 290 3.58 -13.85 7.64
C GLY A 290 2.54 -14.77 6.98
N GLY A 291 2.79 -15.09 5.70
CA GLY A 291 1.89 -15.93 4.91
C GLY A 291 1.69 -17.35 5.46
N ASN A 292 2.66 -17.89 6.21
CA ASN A 292 2.51 -19.19 6.88
C ASN A 292 1.54 -19.10 8.07
N THR A 293 1.62 -18.04 8.87
CA THR A 293 0.70 -17.79 9.98
C THR A 293 -0.73 -17.55 9.49
N GLU A 294 -0.88 -16.72 8.45
CA GLU A 294 -2.18 -16.48 7.80
C GLU A 294 -2.83 -17.78 7.31
N HIS A 295 -2.03 -18.66 6.68
CA HIS A 295 -2.53 -19.95 6.21
C HIS A 295 -2.99 -20.85 7.36
N ALA A 296 -2.21 -20.94 8.43
CA ALA A 296 -2.58 -21.71 9.60
C ALA A 296 -3.83 -21.16 10.30
N VAL A 297 -4.01 -19.82 10.33
CA VAL A 297 -5.24 -19.19 10.82
C VAL A 297 -6.45 -19.59 9.97
N ARG A 298 -6.33 -19.56 8.64
CA ARG A 298 -7.39 -20.02 7.72
C ARG A 298 -7.72 -21.50 7.92
N GLN A 299 -6.71 -22.36 8.06
CA GLN A 299 -6.93 -23.78 8.36
C GLN A 299 -7.70 -23.97 9.67
N PHE A 300 -7.31 -23.24 10.73
CA PHE A 300 -7.99 -23.25 12.02
C PHE A 300 -9.44 -22.78 11.90
N GLN A 301 -9.66 -21.63 11.27
CA GLN A 301 -10.99 -21.06 11.08
C GLN A 301 -11.92 -22.03 10.37
N LYS A 302 -11.44 -22.64 9.28
CA LYS A 302 -12.17 -23.66 8.54
C LYS A 302 -12.52 -24.88 9.38
N ALA A 303 -11.57 -25.39 10.16
CA ALA A 303 -11.78 -26.57 11.02
C ALA A 303 -12.77 -26.30 12.17
N HIS A 304 -12.90 -25.05 12.59
CA HIS A 304 -13.77 -24.62 13.69
C HIS A 304 -15.07 -23.93 13.22
N GLY A 305 -15.37 -23.95 11.92
CA GLY A 305 -16.60 -23.37 11.36
C GLY A 305 -16.68 -21.84 11.46
N LEU A 306 -15.53 -21.16 11.57
CA LEU A 306 -15.41 -19.71 11.58
C LEU A 306 -15.27 -19.17 10.14
N GLU A 307 -15.44 -17.87 9.97
CA GLU A 307 -15.14 -17.19 8.70
C GLU A 307 -13.64 -17.36 8.38
N GLU A 308 -13.33 -17.94 7.21
CA GLU A 308 -11.97 -18.20 6.75
C GLU A 308 -11.34 -16.93 6.17
N ASP A 309 -11.19 -15.88 6.98
CA ASP A 309 -10.69 -14.58 6.56
C ASP A 309 -9.16 -14.41 6.76
N GLY A 310 -8.52 -15.35 7.47
CA GLY A 310 -7.09 -15.35 7.78
C GLY A 310 -6.67 -14.36 8.86
N LYS A 311 -7.64 -13.79 9.60
CA LYS A 311 -7.43 -12.83 10.68
C LYS A 311 -7.78 -13.45 12.02
N ALA A 312 -6.89 -13.33 13.00
CA ALA A 312 -7.17 -13.79 14.35
C ALA A 312 -7.89 -12.69 15.15
N GLY A 313 -9.18 -12.50 14.88
CA GLY A 313 -10.06 -11.63 15.65
C GLY A 313 -10.64 -12.30 16.90
N ARG A 314 -11.50 -11.59 17.64
CA ARG A 314 -12.09 -12.03 18.92
C ARG A 314 -12.56 -13.48 18.92
N ASP A 315 -13.35 -13.87 17.92
CA ASP A 315 -13.97 -15.20 17.87
C ASP A 315 -12.94 -16.29 17.54
N THR A 316 -11.95 -15.97 16.70
CA THR A 316 -10.81 -16.87 16.40
C THR A 316 -9.91 -17.06 17.63
N LEU A 317 -9.58 -15.97 18.33
CA LEU A 317 -8.75 -16.00 19.54
C LEU A 317 -9.45 -16.70 20.71
N ALA A 318 -10.77 -16.52 20.86
CA ALA A 318 -11.57 -17.23 21.85
C ALA A 318 -11.59 -18.73 21.57
N ALA A 319 -11.80 -19.14 20.31
CA ALA A 319 -11.76 -20.55 19.92
C ALA A 319 -10.37 -21.18 20.14
N LEU A 320 -9.29 -20.45 19.87
CA LEU A 320 -7.92 -20.88 20.18
C LEU A 320 -7.64 -21.01 21.69
N GLY A 321 -8.25 -20.15 22.51
CA GLY A 321 -8.14 -20.21 23.97
C GLY A 321 -8.92 -21.38 24.60
N ALA A 322 -10.08 -21.73 24.03
CA ALA A 322 -10.88 -22.87 24.48
C ALA A 322 -10.26 -24.23 24.11
N GLY A 323 -9.55 -24.31 22.98
CA GLY A 323 -8.89 -25.54 22.51
C GLY A 323 -7.69 -25.99 23.37
N THR A 324 -7.00 -25.07 24.04
CA THR A 324 -5.83 -25.37 24.90
C THR A 324 -6.18 -25.98 26.26
N GLN A 325 -7.46 -25.97 26.68
CA GLN A 325 -7.91 -26.65 27.90
C GLN A 325 -8.33 -28.11 27.69
N ALA A 326 -8.41 -28.58 26.44
CA ALA A 326 -8.97 -29.90 26.11
C ALA A 326 -7.93 -31.02 25.87
N ARG A 327 -6.63 -30.77 26.09
CA ARG A 327 -5.59 -31.82 26.08
C ARG A 327 -4.63 -31.67 27.25
N ALA A 328 -5.10 -32.02 28.45
CA ALA A 328 -4.23 -32.57 29.47
C ALA A 328 -3.94 -34.05 29.12
N PRO A 329 -2.71 -34.56 29.34
CA PRO A 329 -2.34 -35.92 28.99
C PRO A 329 -3.15 -36.92 29.82
N ALA A 330 -3.72 -37.93 29.15
CA ALA A 330 -4.06 -39.17 29.83
C ALA A 330 -2.74 -39.84 30.21
N GLU A 331 -2.40 -39.76 31.50
CA GLU A 331 -1.40 -40.61 32.12
C GLU A 331 -1.77 -42.08 31.87
N ILE A 332 -0.81 -42.81 31.32
CA ILE A 332 -0.74 -44.27 31.40
C ILE A 332 0.43 -44.55 32.33
N GLY A 333 0.11 -45.09 33.50
CA GLY A 333 1.01 -45.42 34.60
C GLY A 333 0.24 -45.61 35.89
#